data_AF-A0A6P6T096-F1
#
_entry.id   AF-A0A6P6T096-F1
#
_cell.length_a   1.000
_cell.length_b   1.000
_cell.length_c   1.000
_cell.angle_alpha   90.00
_cell.angle_beta   90.00
_cell.angle_gamma   90.00
#
_symmetry.space_group_name_H-M   'P 1'
#
loop_
_entity.id
_entity.type
_entity.pdbx_description
1 polymer ?
#
loop_
_entity_poly.entity_id
_entity_poly.type
_entity_poly.pdbx_seq_one_letter_code
_entity_poly.pdbx_strand_id
1 'polypeptide(L)'
;MTSRLASKLFVDEVRKVPSMTVHELMTKVTEALNVDFSLKQGYKTLRKVRDTIHGSHDKQYTMLETFCVKLRRANPGSTVFVETYIDEDGVSRFRRLYMCLEPIKRGFLAGCRKWIGLDGCFLKGPYGGRLLSAIGMDGDNKMFPLAMSVVGVENYDNWIQAVKDKLPQAEHGCCVQHLYTNFKQMHRGLVLKDRLWRCTRASYITRYKAEMEMIKLESKDAYAWLDEKDPNTWSRAYFKTGLDCDILVNNMCESFNSVILKARSLPIIGMLQTIYLYLLKRMEKNRETMSKHEG
;
A
#
# COMPACT_ATOMS: atom_id res chain seq x y z
N MET A 1 33.92 -7.45 21.10
CA MET A 1 33.04 -6.26 21.01
C MET A 1 31.59 -6.64 21.32
N THR A 2 30.83 -5.84 22.09
CA THR A 2 29.40 -6.11 22.31
C THR A 2 28.51 -5.26 21.39
N SER A 3 27.33 -5.79 21.02
CA SER A 3 26.32 -5.05 20.25
C SER A 3 25.90 -3.73 20.89
N ARG A 4 26.00 -3.61 22.23
CA ARG A 4 25.64 -2.39 22.97
C ARG A 4 26.67 -1.28 22.75
N LEU A 5 27.95 -1.61 22.76
CA LEU A 5 29.02 -0.62 22.55
C LEU A 5 29.04 -0.15 21.10
N ALA A 6 29.02 -1.10 20.15
CA ALA A 6 28.96 -0.78 18.73
C ALA A 6 27.72 0.07 18.38
N SER A 7 26.57 -0.19 19.00
CA SER A 7 25.37 0.61 18.72
C SER A 7 25.44 2.06 19.16
N LYS A 8 26.35 2.41 20.06
CA LYS A 8 26.58 3.81 20.47
C LYS A 8 27.58 4.51 19.55
N LEU A 9 28.61 3.80 19.11
CA LEU A 9 29.70 4.36 18.30
C LEU A 9 29.26 4.67 16.86
N PHE A 10 28.41 3.82 16.27
CA PHE A 10 28.03 3.94 14.85
C PHE A 10 26.68 4.64 14.63
N VAL A 11 26.15 5.36 15.62
CA VAL A 11 24.88 6.10 15.48
C VAL A 11 24.95 7.11 14.35
N ASP A 12 26.00 7.94 14.34
CA ASP A 12 26.13 9.01 13.34
C ASP A 12 26.41 8.47 11.94
N GLU A 13 27.15 7.38 11.82
CA GLU A 13 27.40 6.72 10.53
C GLU A 13 26.10 6.16 9.91
N VAL A 14 25.27 5.49 10.71
CA VAL A 14 23.96 5.01 10.24
C VAL A 14 22.99 6.18 10.01
N ARG A 15 23.11 7.28 10.77
CA ARG A 15 22.31 8.49 10.56
C ARG A 15 22.63 9.16 9.22
N LYS A 16 23.91 9.21 8.84
CA LYS A 16 24.36 9.74 7.53
C LYS A 16 23.94 8.84 6.37
N VAL A 17 23.90 7.53 6.58
CA VAL A 17 23.48 6.55 5.57
C VAL A 17 22.31 5.72 6.08
N PRO A 18 21.06 6.24 6.02
CA PRO A 18 19.89 5.53 6.56
C PRO A 18 19.61 4.18 5.89
N SER A 19 20.05 4.00 4.64
CA SER A 19 19.93 2.75 3.89
C SER A 19 21.01 1.71 4.20
N MET A 20 21.90 1.97 5.17
CA MET A 20 23.00 1.09 5.50
C MET A 20 22.52 -0.34 5.78
N THR A 21 23.14 -1.29 5.09
CA THR A 21 22.87 -2.72 5.26
C THR A 21 23.62 -3.27 6.47
N VAL A 22 23.23 -4.46 6.94
CA VAL A 22 23.94 -5.12 8.04
C VAL A 22 25.37 -5.43 7.66
N HIS A 23 25.62 -5.82 6.40
CA HIS A 23 26.96 -6.17 5.94
C HIS A 23 27.85 -4.92 5.86
N GLU A 24 27.33 -3.80 5.35
CA GLU A 24 28.04 -2.51 5.36
C GLU A 24 28.37 -2.03 6.77
N LEU A 25 27.42 -2.15 7.71
CA LEU A 25 27.67 -1.83 9.11
C LEU A 25 28.78 -2.73 9.68
N MET A 26 28.73 -4.03 9.40
CA MET A 26 29.74 -4.98 9.87
C MET A 26 31.13 -4.64 9.32
N THR A 27 31.25 -4.35 8.02
CA THR A 27 32.50 -3.90 7.40
C THR A 27 33.05 -2.66 8.10
N LYS A 28 32.22 -1.63 8.30
CA LYS A 28 32.63 -0.40 9.02
C LYS A 28 33.06 -0.66 10.47
N VAL A 29 32.38 -1.58 11.17
CA VAL A 29 32.74 -1.96 12.54
C VAL A 29 34.10 -2.68 12.57
N THR A 30 34.32 -3.60 11.64
CA THR A 30 35.59 -4.33 11.52
C THR A 30 36.72 -3.39 11.17
N GLU A 31 36.54 -2.48 10.20
CA GLU A 31 37.56 -1.50 9.79
C GLU A 31 37.95 -0.53 10.91
N ALA A 32 36.97 0.03 11.62
CA ALA A 32 37.24 1.06 12.61
C ALA A 32 37.78 0.51 13.94
N LEU A 33 37.46 -0.74 14.28
CA LEU A 33 37.73 -1.29 15.61
C LEU A 33 38.58 -2.56 15.59
N ASN A 34 38.90 -3.09 14.41
CA ASN A 34 39.68 -4.32 14.18
C ASN A 34 39.14 -5.52 14.98
N VAL A 35 37.80 -5.67 15.02
CA VAL A 35 37.14 -6.78 15.70
C VAL A 35 36.17 -7.48 14.75
N ASP A 36 36.22 -8.80 14.71
CA ASP A 36 35.24 -9.61 14.00
C ASP A 36 33.86 -9.52 14.63
N PHE A 37 32.86 -9.33 13.76
CA PHE A 37 31.48 -9.12 14.14
C PHE A 37 30.61 -10.23 13.54
N SER A 38 29.93 -11.02 14.37
CA SER A 38 29.00 -12.03 13.84
C SER A 38 27.79 -11.37 13.18
N LEU A 39 27.19 -12.05 12.20
CA LEU A 39 25.98 -11.57 11.53
C LEU A 39 24.83 -11.27 12.51
N LYS A 40 24.65 -12.12 13.53
CA LYS A 40 23.65 -11.93 14.60
C LYS A 40 23.93 -10.67 15.43
N GLN A 41 25.20 -10.38 15.73
CA GLN A 41 25.59 -9.12 16.39
C GLN A 41 25.34 -7.92 15.47
N GLY A 42 25.62 -8.04 14.17
CA GLY A 42 25.34 -7.04 13.14
C GLY A 42 23.87 -6.61 13.14
N TYR A 43 22.95 -7.56 12.97
CA TYR A 43 21.51 -7.30 13.03
C TYR A 43 21.09 -6.63 14.35
N LYS A 44 21.57 -7.16 15.50
CA LYS A 44 21.22 -6.62 16.82
C LYS A 44 21.74 -5.19 17.01
N THR A 45 22.92 -4.88 16.47
CA THR A 45 23.54 -3.57 16.54
C THR A 45 22.80 -2.57 15.66
N LEU A 46 22.58 -2.91 14.39
CA LEU A 46 21.84 -2.04 13.47
C LEU A 46 20.43 -1.74 13.98
N ARG A 47 19.75 -2.74 14.55
CA ARG A 47 18.44 -2.54 15.22
C ARG A 47 18.53 -1.51 16.35
N LYS A 48 19.47 -1.67 17.29
CA LYS A 48 19.66 -0.72 18.40
C LYS A 48 20.02 0.69 17.94
N VAL A 49 20.86 0.80 16.91
CA VAL A 49 21.20 2.10 16.32
C VAL A 49 19.94 2.75 15.75
N ARG A 50 19.16 2.01 14.96
CA ARG A 50 17.89 2.50 14.40
C ARG A 50 16.87 2.87 15.48
N ASP A 51 16.75 2.07 16.55
CA ASP A 51 15.91 2.38 17.71
C ASP A 51 16.38 3.67 18.41
N THR A 52 17.68 3.95 18.42
CA THR A 52 18.24 5.19 18.98
C THR A 52 17.96 6.40 18.09
N ILE A 53 17.99 6.23 16.76
CA ILE A 53 17.75 7.32 15.79
C ILE A 53 16.25 7.63 15.66
N HIS A 54 15.42 6.61 15.51
CA HIS A 54 14.00 6.75 15.18
C HIS A 54 13.07 6.53 16.38
N GLY A 55 13.58 6.06 17.52
CA GLY A 55 12.77 5.55 18.62
C GLY A 55 12.40 4.08 18.41
N SER A 56 12.08 3.38 19.50
CA SER A 56 11.63 1.99 19.41
C SER A 56 10.22 1.90 18.85
N HIS A 57 9.92 0.80 18.15
CA HIS A 57 8.58 0.57 17.62
C HIS A 57 7.52 0.62 18.74
N ASP A 58 7.74 -0.04 19.90
CA ASP A 58 6.81 -0.02 21.06
C ASP A 58 6.43 1.40 21.49
N LYS A 59 7.43 2.26 21.69
CA LYS A 59 7.22 3.64 22.15
C LYS A 59 6.42 4.47 21.16
N GLN A 60 6.53 4.17 19.87
CA GLN A 60 5.75 4.93 18.88
C GLN A 60 4.28 4.55 18.86
N TYR A 61 3.92 3.30 19.17
CA TYR A 61 2.52 2.90 19.29
C TYR A 61 1.81 3.65 20.43
N THR A 62 2.48 3.89 21.56
CA THR A 62 1.91 4.66 22.68
C THR A 62 1.72 6.15 22.34
N MET A 63 2.40 6.65 21.30
CA MET A 63 2.35 8.04 20.87
C MET A 63 1.35 8.30 19.72
N LEU A 64 0.72 7.26 19.18
CA LEU A 64 -0.13 7.37 17.98
C LEU A 64 -1.30 8.33 18.15
N GLU A 65 -1.93 8.33 19.32
CA GLU A 65 -3.06 9.22 19.58
C GLU A 65 -2.62 10.69 19.59
N THR A 66 -1.51 10.98 20.28
CA THR A 66 -0.88 12.31 20.27
C THR A 66 -0.48 12.73 18.85
N PHE A 67 0.08 11.80 18.07
CA PHE A 67 0.43 12.04 16.67
C PHE A 67 -0.80 12.41 15.84
N CYS A 68 -1.89 11.65 15.95
CA CYS A 68 -3.14 11.93 15.23
C CYS A 68 -3.73 13.29 15.61
N VAL A 69 -3.74 13.65 16.89
CA VAL A 69 -4.20 14.96 17.38
C VAL A 69 -3.37 16.09 16.76
N LYS A 70 -2.04 15.97 16.81
CA LYS A 70 -1.13 16.98 16.22
C LYS A 70 -1.34 17.11 14.71
N LEU A 71 -1.53 15.99 14.00
CA LEU A 71 -1.74 16.00 12.56
C LEU A 71 -3.06 16.67 12.17
N ARG A 72 -4.15 16.40 12.92
CA ARG A 72 -5.44 17.08 12.74
C ARG A 72 -5.37 18.57 13.06
N ARG A 73 -4.61 18.96 14.09
CA ARG A 73 -4.38 20.38 14.42
C ARG A 73 -3.63 21.11 13.31
N ALA A 74 -2.61 20.47 12.73
CA ALA A 74 -1.82 21.05 11.64
C ALA A 74 -2.58 21.07 10.30
N ASN A 75 -3.50 20.13 10.08
CA ASN A 75 -4.31 20.02 8.87
C ASN A 75 -5.80 19.89 9.23
N PRO A 76 -6.47 20.99 9.62
CA PRO A 76 -7.89 20.98 9.95
C PRO A 76 -8.75 20.33 8.84
N GLY A 77 -9.76 19.57 9.25
CA GLY A 77 -10.61 18.77 8.35
C GLY A 77 -10.06 17.36 8.01
N SER A 78 -8.80 17.07 8.32
CA SER A 78 -8.21 15.75 8.03
C SER A 78 -8.87 14.65 8.86
N THR A 79 -9.16 13.52 8.21
CA THR A 79 -9.71 12.33 8.87
C THR A 79 -8.55 11.43 9.25
N VAL A 80 -8.07 11.58 10.47
CA VAL A 80 -6.95 10.80 11.01
C VAL A 80 -7.35 10.25 12.36
N PHE A 81 -7.23 8.96 12.60
CA PHE A 81 -7.52 8.36 13.91
C PHE A 81 -6.74 7.08 14.13
N VAL A 82 -6.59 6.71 15.40
CA VAL A 82 -6.13 5.39 15.84
C VAL A 82 -7.26 4.76 16.64
N GLU A 83 -7.45 3.46 16.46
CA GLU A 83 -8.41 2.66 17.20
C GLU A 83 -7.67 1.53 17.91
N THR A 84 -8.06 1.28 19.15
CA THR A 84 -7.55 0.21 19.99
C THR A 84 -8.68 -0.70 20.46
N TYR A 85 -8.32 -1.85 21.01
CA TYR A 85 -9.24 -2.76 21.68
C TYR A 85 -8.60 -3.32 22.94
N ILE A 86 -9.43 -3.72 23.89
CA ILE A 86 -8.96 -4.41 25.09
C ILE A 86 -8.91 -5.91 24.77
N ASP A 87 -7.75 -6.54 24.97
CA ASP A 87 -7.60 -7.98 24.83
C ASP A 87 -8.10 -8.74 26.08
N GLU A 88 -8.01 -10.07 26.06
CA GLU A 88 -8.45 -10.94 27.15
C GLU A 88 -7.68 -10.68 28.46
N ASP A 89 -6.45 -10.16 28.37
CA ASP A 89 -5.61 -9.80 29.51
C ASP A 89 -5.87 -8.37 30.04
N GLY A 90 -6.87 -7.67 29.48
CA GLY A 90 -7.18 -6.28 29.85
C GLY A 90 -6.21 -5.25 29.28
N VAL A 91 -5.35 -5.63 28.33
CA VAL A 91 -4.35 -4.74 27.73
C VAL A 91 -4.92 -4.06 26.50
N SER A 92 -4.76 -2.74 26.41
CA SER A 92 -5.10 -1.97 25.21
C SER A 92 -4.13 -2.28 24.06
N ARG A 93 -4.65 -2.89 23.00
CA ARG A 93 -3.92 -3.29 21.79
C ARG A 93 -4.32 -2.43 20.60
N PHE A 94 -3.36 -2.18 19.73
CA PHE A 94 -3.59 -1.50 18.45
C PHE A 94 -4.52 -2.32 17.56
N ARG A 95 -5.60 -1.72 17.07
CA ARG A 95 -6.51 -2.32 16.08
C ARG A 95 -6.18 -1.82 14.67
N ARG A 96 -6.27 -0.50 14.50
CA ARG A 96 -6.03 0.16 13.21
C ARG A 96 -5.69 1.63 13.36
N LEU A 97 -5.04 2.18 12.36
CA LEU A 97 -4.89 3.61 12.16
C LEU A 97 -5.35 3.97 10.76
N TYR A 98 -6.07 5.07 10.62
CA TYR A 98 -6.47 5.63 9.34
C TYR A 98 -5.94 7.05 9.19
N MET A 99 -5.50 7.41 7.99
CA MET A 99 -5.03 8.75 7.66
C MET A 99 -5.50 9.15 6.25
N CYS A 100 -6.28 10.22 6.19
CA CYS A 100 -6.67 10.90 4.96
C CYS A 100 -6.68 12.42 5.20
N LEU A 101 -5.80 13.13 4.49
CA LEU A 101 -5.58 14.56 4.71
C LEU A 101 -6.61 15.39 3.95
N GLU A 102 -7.08 16.48 4.57
CA GLU A 102 -8.10 17.34 3.95
C GLU A 102 -7.67 17.95 2.60
N PRO A 103 -6.44 18.47 2.43
CA PRO A 103 -6.01 18.99 1.14
C PRO A 103 -6.01 17.92 0.03
N ILE A 104 -5.66 16.68 0.38
CA ILE A 104 -5.66 15.54 -0.55
C ILE A 104 -7.11 15.20 -0.95
N LYS A 105 -8.04 15.14 0.01
CA LYS A 105 -9.47 14.90 -0.26
C LYS A 105 -10.03 15.93 -1.24
N ARG A 106 -9.79 17.22 -0.95
CA ARG A 106 -10.23 18.31 -1.82
C ARG A 106 -9.62 18.23 -3.21
N GLY A 107 -8.32 17.96 -3.32
CA GLY A 107 -7.64 17.81 -4.61
C GLY A 107 -8.21 16.66 -5.44
N PHE A 108 -8.52 15.54 -4.79
CA PHE A 108 -9.16 14.40 -5.46
C PHE A 108 -10.54 14.78 -6.01
N LEU A 109 -11.40 15.36 -5.17
CA LEU A 109 -12.76 15.73 -5.57
C LEU A 109 -12.80 16.85 -6.63
N ALA A 110 -11.82 17.76 -6.63
CA ALA A 110 -11.81 18.91 -7.51
C ALA A 110 -11.32 18.60 -8.94
N GLY A 111 -10.43 17.62 -9.12
CA GLY A 111 -9.80 17.41 -10.43
C GLY A 111 -9.22 16.04 -10.71
N CYS A 112 -9.34 15.08 -9.80
CA CYS A 112 -8.94 13.70 -10.09
C CYS A 112 -10.05 12.94 -10.83
N ARG A 113 -9.65 11.92 -11.56
CA ARG A 113 -10.56 10.93 -12.15
C ARG A 113 -11.27 10.19 -11.04
N LYS A 114 -12.55 9.84 -11.25
CA LYS A 114 -13.39 9.08 -10.32
C LYS A 114 -13.02 7.59 -10.32
N TRP A 115 -11.76 7.31 -10.00
CA TRP A 115 -11.18 5.98 -9.94
C TRP A 115 -10.28 5.89 -8.71
N ILE A 116 -10.37 4.77 -7.99
CA ILE A 116 -9.55 4.49 -6.81
C ILE A 116 -9.04 3.05 -6.92
N GLY A 117 -7.72 2.92 -6.97
CA GLY A 117 -7.03 1.65 -6.76
C GLY A 117 -6.81 1.43 -5.27
N LEU A 118 -7.01 0.21 -4.80
CA LEU A 118 -6.72 -0.18 -3.43
C LEU A 118 -5.68 -1.29 -3.43
N ASP A 119 -4.73 -1.25 -2.50
CA ASP A 119 -3.73 -2.32 -2.35
C ASP A 119 -3.16 -2.37 -0.94
N GLY A 120 -2.72 -3.56 -0.55
CA GLY A 120 -2.10 -3.85 0.73
C GLY A 120 -0.65 -4.27 0.56
N CYS A 121 0.23 -3.76 1.42
CA CYS A 121 1.60 -4.25 1.49
C CYS A 121 2.03 -4.54 2.94
N PHE A 122 2.82 -5.61 3.12
CA PHE A 122 3.29 -6.00 4.44
C PHE A 122 4.22 -4.95 5.04
N LEU A 123 4.03 -4.66 6.33
CA LEU A 123 5.01 -3.89 7.09
C LEU A 123 6.26 -4.74 7.33
N LYS A 124 7.43 -4.10 7.36
CA LYS A 124 8.72 -4.78 7.59
C LYS A 124 9.23 -4.63 9.03
N GLY A 125 8.38 -4.10 9.91
CA GLY A 125 8.67 -3.95 11.33
C GLY A 125 8.46 -5.24 12.13
N PRO A 126 8.83 -5.25 13.42
CA PRO A 126 8.80 -6.43 14.28
C PRO A 126 7.38 -6.94 14.60
N TYR A 127 6.35 -6.09 14.50
CA TYR A 127 4.96 -6.47 14.82
C TYR A 127 4.15 -6.93 13.59
N GLY A 128 4.80 -7.02 12.42
CA GLY A 128 4.10 -7.31 11.17
C GLY A 128 3.00 -6.27 10.89
N GLY A 129 1.86 -6.75 10.40
CA GLY A 129 0.76 -5.92 9.94
C GLY A 129 0.87 -5.54 8.47
N ARG A 130 -0.12 -4.79 7.99
CA ARG A 130 -0.21 -4.34 6.61
C ARG A 130 -0.51 -2.85 6.55
N LEU A 131 0.15 -2.18 5.62
CA LEU A 131 -0.20 -0.84 5.19
C LEU A 131 -1.08 -0.95 3.95
N LEU A 132 -2.29 -0.48 4.10
CA LEU A 132 -3.31 -0.42 3.09
C LEU A 132 -3.28 0.97 2.49
N SER A 133 -3.36 1.06 1.17
CA SER A 133 -3.29 2.32 0.44
C SER A 133 -4.47 2.44 -0.52
N ALA A 134 -5.06 3.63 -0.54
CA ALA A 134 -6.03 4.04 -1.54
C ALA A 134 -5.37 5.08 -2.44
N ILE A 135 -5.31 4.80 -3.73
CA ILE A 135 -4.60 5.58 -4.73
C ILE A 135 -5.58 6.01 -5.81
N GLY A 136 -5.77 7.31 -5.94
CA GLY A 136 -6.49 7.91 -7.05
C GLY A 136 -5.60 8.17 -8.25
N MET A 137 -6.21 8.78 -9.27
CA MET A 137 -5.54 9.19 -10.50
C MET A 137 -5.94 10.62 -10.85
N ASP A 138 -4.96 11.48 -11.10
CA ASP A 138 -5.24 12.85 -11.55
C ASP A 138 -5.63 12.91 -13.04
N GLY A 139 -5.99 14.10 -13.53
CA GLY A 139 -6.37 14.33 -14.93
C GLY A 139 -5.31 13.86 -15.94
N ASP A 140 -4.03 13.93 -15.55
CA ASP A 140 -2.85 13.57 -16.35
C ASP A 140 -2.49 12.08 -16.28
N ASN A 141 -3.37 11.23 -15.73
CA ASN A 141 -3.12 9.82 -15.49
C ASN A 141 -1.92 9.55 -14.57
N LYS A 142 -1.60 10.46 -13.64
CA LYS A 142 -0.54 10.27 -12.65
C LYS A 142 -1.15 9.81 -11.32
N MET A 143 -0.33 9.07 -10.58
CA MET A 143 -0.66 8.57 -9.25
C MET A 143 -1.01 9.71 -8.28
N PHE A 144 -2.14 9.58 -7.59
CA PHE A 144 -2.60 10.53 -6.58
C PHE A 144 -2.94 9.77 -5.27
N PRO A 145 -1.98 9.58 -4.34
CA PRO A 145 -2.26 8.86 -3.11
C PRO A 145 -3.31 9.58 -2.25
N LEU A 146 -4.41 8.90 -1.95
CA LEU A 146 -5.61 9.49 -1.34
C LEU A 146 -5.65 9.26 0.17
N ALA A 147 -5.55 8.00 0.58
CA ALA A 147 -5.66 7.61 1.98
C ALA A 147 -4.79 6.39 2.29
N MET A 148 -4.49 6.19 3.57
CA MET A 148 -3.83 4.98 4.02
C MET A 148 -4.35 4.50 5.36
N SER A 149 -4.22 3.20 5.59
CA SER A 149 -4.61 2.55 6.83
C SER A 149 -3.55 1.54 7.26
N VAL A 150 -3.21 1.51 8.53
CA VAL A 150 -2.37 0.46 9.13
C VAL A 150 -3.27 -0.49 9.89
N VAL A 151 -3.21 -1.78 9.56
CA VAL A 151 -4.04 -2.83 10.17
C VAL A 151 -3.20 -4.05 10.53
N GLY A 152 -3.64 -4.82 11.53
CA GLY A 152 -2.99 -6.09 11.89
C GLY A 152 -3.17 -7.17 10.81
N VAL A 153 -4.38 -7.27 10.25
CA VAL A 153 -4.72 -8.25 9.21
C VAL A 153 -5.55 -7.56 8.13
N GLU A 154 -5.26 -7.88 6.87
CA GLU A 154 -6.12 -7.51 5.75
C GLU A 154 -7.18 -8.58 5.60
N ASN A 155 -8.43 -8.15 5.72
CA ASN A 155 -9.59 -8.98 5.47
C ASN A 155 -10.34 -8.38 4.28
N TYR A 156 -10.32 -9.11 3.17
CA TYR A 156 -10.92 -8.72 1.90
C TYR A 156 -12.43 -8.49 2.01
N ASP A 157 -13.13 -9.35 2.76
CA ASP A 157 -14.58 -9.24 2.93
C ASP A 157 -14.95 -7.95 3.66
N ASN A 158 -14.16 -7.61 4.69
CA ASN A 158 -14.34 -6.36 5.43
C ASN A 158 -14.07 -5.12 4.56
N TRP A 159 -13.16 -5.21 3.59
CA TRP A 159 -12.89 -4.12 2.66
C TRP A 159 -14.05 -3.90 1.70
N ILE A 160 -14.49 -4.96 1.03
CA ILE A 160 -15.61 -4.86 0.10
C ILE A 160 -16.84 -4.34 0.82
N GLN A 161 -17.14 -4.86 2.01
CA GLN A 161 -18.29 -4.41 2.76
C GLN A 161 -18.16 -2.92 3.14
N ALA A 162 -16.99 -2.50 3.65
CA ALA A 162 -16.77 -1.09 3.99
C ALA A 162 -16.88 -0.16 2.77
N VAL A 163 -16.39 -0.58 1.59
CA VAL A 163 -16.52 0.21 0.37
C VAL A 163 -17.99 0.24 -0.07
N LYS A 164 -18.72 -0.88 -0.05
CA LYS A 164 -20.15 -0.92 -0.39
C LYS A 164 -20.98 -0.03 0.54
N ASP A 165 -20.68 -0.04 1.84
CA ASP A 165 -21.41 0.76 2.83
C ASP A 165 -21.13 2.26 2.68
N LYS A 166 -19.91 2.65 2.31
CA LYS A 166 -19.51 4.06 2.22
C LYS A 166 -19.64 4.65 0.82
N LEU A 167 -19.56 3.82 -0.21
CA LEU A 167 -19.63 4.17 -1.62
C LEU A 167 -20.59 3.23 -2.36
N PRO A 168 -21.89 3.18 -1.98
CA PRO A 168 -22.86 2.22 -2.52
C PRO A 168 -23.12 2.38 -4.03
N GLN A 169 -22.75 3.53 -4.60
CA GLN A 169 -22.88 3.81 -6.03
C GLN A 169 -21.62 3.50 -6.83
N ALA A 170 -20.50 3.16 -6.18
CA ALA A 170 -19.27 2.84 -6.89
C ALA A 170 -19.32 1.39 -7.39
N GLU A 171 -18.95 1.18 -8.65
CA GLU A 171 -18.69 -0.16 -9.18
C GLU A 171 -17.38 -0.70 -8.60
N HIS A 172 -17.29 -2.01 -8.39
CA HIS A 172 -16.14 -2.65 -7.76
C HIS A 172 -15.57 -3.72 -8.67
N GLY A 173 -14.33 -3.52 -9.11
CA GLY A 173 -13.58 -4.48 -9.92
C GLY A 173 -12.38 -5.03 -9.16
N CYS A 174 -12.14 -6.33 -9.27
CA CYS A 174 -10.88 -6.92 -8.89
C CYS A 174 -9.81 -6.60 -9.96
N CYS A 175 -8.56 -6.51 -9.52
CA CYS A 175 -7.44 -6.37 -10.43
C CYS A 175 -7.31 -7.62 -11.30
N VAL A 176 -7.41 -7.47 -12.63
CA VAL A 176 -7.37 -8.58 -13.57
C VAL A 176 -6.03 -9.33 -13.52
N GLN A 177 -4.94 -8.62 -13.17
CA GLN A 177 -3.64 -9.26 -12.97
C GLN A 177 -3.65 -10.23 -11.79
N HIS A 178 -4.35 -9.89 -10.69
CA HIS A 178 -4.54 -10.79 -9.55
C HIS A 178 -5.47 -11.94 -9.90
N LEU A 179 -6.58 -11.66 -10.61
CA LEU A 179 -7.48 -12.70 -11.14
C LEU A 179 -6.71 -13.71 -11.98
N TYR A 180 -5.91 -13.25 -12.95
CA TYR A 180 -5.08 -14.11 -13.80
C TYR A 180 -4.02 -14.85 -12.99
N THR A 181 -3.43 -14.23 -11.98
CA THR A 181 -2.44 -14.89 -11.11
C THR A 181 -3.02 -16.06 -10.34
N ASN A 182 -4.29 -15.98 -9.93
CA ASN A 182 -4.99 -17.10 -9.32
C ASN A 182 -5.41 -18.14 -10.38
N PHE A 183 -5.99 -17.68 -11.48
CA PHE A 183 -6.42 -18.53 -12.59
C PHE A 183 -5.29 -19.41 -13.13
N LYS A 184 -4.10 -18.84 -13.40
CA LYS A 184 -2.94 -19.57 -13.96
C LYS A 184 -2.34 -20.63 -13.04
N GLN A 185 -2.69 -20.63 -11.74
CA GLN A 185 -2.21 -21.67 -10.83
C GLN A 185 -2.84 -23.02 -11.19
N MET A 186 -4.11 -23.01 -11.62
CA MET A 186 -4.86 -24.22 -12.01
C MET A 186 -5.04 -24.35 -13.53
N HIS A 187 -5.14 -23.23 -14.25
CA HIS A 187 -5.45 -23.18 -15.68
C HIS A 187 -4.33 -22.48 -16.45
N ARG A 188 -3.28 -23.23 -16.80
CA ARG A 188 -2.13 -22.73 -17.54
C ARG A 188 -2.38 -22.74 -19.04
N GLY A 189 -1.80 -21.79 -19.76
CA GLY A 189 -1.82 -21.75 -21.22
C GLY A 189 -1.97 -20.33 -21.76
N LEU A 190 -1.27 -20.03 -22.85
CA LEU A 190 -1.30 -18.71 -23.48
C LEU A 190 -2.69 -18.41 -24.07
N VAL A 191 -3.34 -19.41 -24.67
CA VAL A 191 -4.70 -19.26 -25.24
C VAL A 191 -5.70 -18.89 -24.14
N LEU A 192 -5.71 -19.62 -23.03
CA LEU A 192 -6.60 -19.33 -21.89
C LEU A 192 -6.33 -17.96 -21.28
N LYS A 193 -5.05 -17.58 -21.14
CA LYS A 193 -4.66 -16.22 -20.74
C LYS A 193 -5.29 -15.18 -21.68
N ASP A 194 -5.05 -15.31 -22.98
CA ASP A 194 -5.51 -14.31 -23.96
C ASP A 194 -7.03 -14.20 -24.00
N ARG A 195 -7.75 -15.33 -23.90
CA ARG A 195 -9.21 -15.35 -23.80
C ARG A 195 -9.72 -14.69 -22.53
N LEU A 196 -9.12 -14.97 -21.37
CA LEU A 196 -9.46 -14.29 -20.11
C LEU A 196 -9.33 -12.76 -20.25
N TRP A 197 -8.24 -12.29 -20.85
CA TRP A 197 -8.04 -10.85 -21.11
C TRP A 197 -9.06 -10.26 -22.10
N ARG A 198 -9.56 -11.04 -23.04
CA ARG A 198 -10.65 -10.61 -23.93
C ARG A 198 -12.00 -10.53 -23.20
N CYS A 199 -12.28 -11.48 -22.31
CA CYS A 199 -13.47 -11.42 -21.44
C CYS A 199 -13.44 -10.17 -20.55
N THR A 200 -12.29 -9.84 -19.96
CA THR A 200 -12.18 -8.70 -19.04
C THR A 200 -12.34 -7.36 -19.76
N ARG A 201 -11.85 -7.26 -21.00
CA ARG A 201 -11.91 -6.07 -21.88
C ARG A 201 -13.20 -5.96 -22.71
N ALA A 202 -14.10 -6.93 -22.63
CA ALA A 202 -15.32 -6.92 -23.43
C ALA A 202 -16.13 -5.64 -23.15
N SER A 203 -16.54 -4.92 -24.21
CA SER A 203 -17.33 -3.69 -24.05
C SER A 203 -18.82 -3.95 -23.79
N TYR A 204 -19.32 -5.14 -24.14
CA TYR A 204 -20.73 -5.48 -24.06
C TYR A 204 -20.91 -6.98 -23.82
N ILE A 205 -22.05 -7.33 -23.22
CA ILE A 205 -22.35 -8.68 -22.73
C ILE A 205 -22.24 -9.74 -23.83
N THR A 206 -22.68 -9.45 -25.06
CA THR A 206 -22.60 -10.42 -26.18
C THR A 206 -21.16 -10.83 -26.49
N ARG A 207 -20.21 -9.88 -26.47
CA ARG A 207 -18.79 -10.17 -26.68
C ARG A 207 -18.21 -10.97 -25.51
N TYR A 208 -18.58 -10.62 -24.29
CA TYR A 208 -18.18 -11.40 -23.11
C TYR A 208 -18.64 -12.86 -23.23
N LYS A 209 -19.92 -13.10 -23.53
CA LYS A 209 -20.49 -14.45 -23.68
C LYS A 209 -19.78 -15.24 -24.78
N ALA A 210 -19.49 -14.61 -25.92
CA ALA A 210 -18.74 -15.25 -26.99
C ALA A 210 -17.34 -15.71 -26.55
N GLU A 211 -16.60 -14.87 -25.81
CA GLU A 211 -15.27 -15.24 -25.31
C GLU A 211 -15.34 -16.31 -24.20
N MET A 212 -16.37 -16.29 -23.34
CA MET A 212 -16.61 -17.36 -22.36
C MET A 212 -16.89 -18.71 -23.02
N GLU A 213 -17.68 -18.75 -24.10
CA GLU A 213 -17.87 -19.99 -24.88
C GLU A 213 -16.56 -20.47 -25.53
N MET A 214 -15.71 -19.56 -26.01
CA MET A 214 -14.37 -19.94 -26.49
C MET A 214 -13.52 -20.55 -25.37
N ILE A 215 -13.57 -20.01 -24.14
CA ILE A 215 -12.88 -20.61 -22.98
C ILE A 215 -13.43 -22.01 -22.71
N LYS A 216 -14.75 -22.22 -22.79
CA LYS A 216 -15.40 -23.51 -22.57
C LYS A 216 -14.99 -24.58 -23.58
N LEU A 217 -14.78 -24.19 -24.84
CA LEU A 217 -14.26 -25.06 -25.89
C LEU A 217 -12.82 -25.49 -25.61
N GLU A 218 -11.98 -24.57 -25.11
CA GLU A 218 -10.58 -24.85 -24.76
C GLU A 218 -10.46 -25.67 -23.46
N SER A 219 -11.24 -25.34 -22.44
CA SER A 219 -11.26 -26.03 -21.15
C SER A 219 -12.56 -25.75 -20.38
N LYS A 220 -13.34 -26.81 -20.18
CA LYS A 220 -14.57 -26.76 -19.39
C LYS A 220 -14.31 -26.39 -17.93
N ASP A 221 -13.19 -26.84 -17.36
CA ASP A 221 -12.81 -26.53 -15.97
C ASP A 221 -12.45 -25.05 -15.81
N ALA A 222 -11.71 -24.49 -16.77
CA ALA A 222 -11.38 -23.07 -16.77
C ALA A 222 -12.63 -22.18 -16.91
N TYR A 223 -13.59 -22.61 -17.75
CA TYR A 223 -14.90 -21.96 -17.84
C TYR A 223 -15.62 -22.00 -16.50
N ALA A 224 -15.75 -23.18 -15.88
CA ALA A 224 -16.46 -23.35 -14.62
C ALA A 224 -15.86 -22.48 -13.50
N TRP A 225 -14.54 -22.38 -13.44
CA TRP A 225 -13.84 -21.52 -12.48
C TRP A 225 -14.18 -20.03 -12.63
N LEU A 226 -14.37 -19.56 -13.87
CA LEU A 226 -14.76 -18.18 -14.16
C LEU A 226 -16.27 -17.95 -13.97
N ASP A 227 -17.08 -18.94 -14.32
CA ASP A 227 -18.55 -18.90 -14.21
C ASP A 227 -19.03 -18.86 -12.75
N GLU A 228 -18.25 -19.42 -11.82
CA GLU A 228 -18.49 -19.29 -10.38
C GLU A 228 -18.37 -17.84 -9.87
N LYS A 229 -17.68 -16.96 -10.61
CA LYS A 229 -17.38 -15.59 -10.17
C LYS A 229 -18.37 -14.61 -10.77
N ASP A 230 -18.84 -13.67 -9.95
CA ASP A 230 -19.71 -12.58 -10.42
C ASP A 230 -18.99 -11.74 -11.49
N PRO A 231 -19.47 -11.71 -12.75
CA PRO A 231 -18.83 -10.96 -13.84
C PRO A 231 -18.83 -9.44 -13.60
N ASN A 232 -19.74 -8.93 -12.76
CA ASN A 232 -19.72 -7.53 -12.31
C ASN A 232 -18.49 -7.18 -11.47
N THR A 233 -17.61 -8.14 -11.17
CA THR A 233 -16.39 -7.88 -10.40
C THR A 233 -15.11 -7.95 -11.24
N TRP A 234 -15.19 -8.30 -12.53
CA TRP A 234 -13.96 -8.53 -13.32
C TRP A 234 -14.07 -8.32 -14.83
N SER A 235 -15.28 -8.07 -15.37
CA SER A 235 -15.47 -7.75 -16.78
C SER A 235 -16.11 -6.38 -16.97
N ARG A 236 -15.49 -5.57 -17.83
CA ARG A 236 -15.98 -4.23 -18.17
C ARG A 236 -17.40 -4.26 -18.76
N ALA A 237 -17.78 -5.34 -19.44
CA ALA A 237 -19.08 -5.50 -20.07
C ALA A 237 -20.26 -5.43 -19.10
N TYR A 238 -20.00 -5.61 -17.80
CA TYR A 238 -20.99 -5.65 -16.73
C TYR A 238 -20.98 -4.39 -15.85
N PHE A 239 -20.00 -3.50 -16.00
CA PHE A 239 -20.01 -2.22 -15.30
C PHE A 239 -21.02 -1.27 -15.95
N LYS A 240 -21.63 -0.41 -15.13
CA LYS A 240 -22.53 0.63 -15.61
C LYS A 240 -21.79 1.62 -16.50
N THR A 241 -22.42 1.99 -17.62
CA THR A 241 -21.88 2.98 -18.56
C THR A 241 -21.54 4.29 -17.85
N GLY A 242 -20.33 4.79 -18.06
CA GLY A 242 -19.82 6.02 -17.43
C GLY A 242 -19.20 5.81 -16.05
N LEU A 243 -19.28 4.59 -15.50
CA LEU A 243 -18.52 4.11 -14.34
C LEU A 243 -17.51 3.02 -14.74
N ASP A 244 -17.51 2.62 -16.01
CA ASP A 244 -16.53 1.72 -16.58
C ASP A 244 -15.17 2.41 -16.73
N CYS A 245 -14.11 1.62 -16.61
CA CYS A 245 -12.73 2.11 -16.68
C CYS A 245 -11.87 1.13 -17.47
N ASP A 246 -10.99 1.65 -18.32
CA ASP A 246 -10.02 0.85 -19.08
C ASP A 246 -8.85 0.36 -18.21
N ILE A 247 -8.76 0.82 -16.96
CA ILE A 247 -7.73 0.43 -16.01
C ILE A 247 -8.11 -0.91 -15.38
N LEU A 248 -7.52 -1.98 -15.91
CA LEU A 248 -7.74 -3.36 -15.45
C LEU A 248 -6.66 -3.86 -14.48
N VAL A 249 -5.61 -3.07 -14.25
CA VAL A 249 -4.42 -3.45 -13.48
C VAL A 249 -4.12 -2.42 -12.40
N ASN A 250 -3.50 -2.86 -11.31
CA ASN A 250 -3.26 -2.03 -10.12
C ASN A 250 -1.90 -1.31 -10.13
N ASN A 251 -1.39 -0.96 -11.31
CA ASN A 251 -0.03 -0.42 -11.50
C ASN A 251 0.24 0.83 -10.64
N MET A 252 -0.78 1.66 -10.40
CA MET A 252 -0.65 2.86 -9.55
C MET A 252 -0.35 2.50 -8.09
N CYS A 253 -1.01 1.48 -7.56
CA CYS A 253 -0.72 1.00 -6.21
C CYS A 253 0.62 0.29 -6.11
N GLU A 254 0.98 -0.52 -7.11
CA GLU A 254 2.30 -1.17 -7.19
C GLU A 254 3.43 -0.13 -7.24
N SER A 255 3.23 0.95 -7.99
CA SER A 255 4.14 2.10 -8.05
C SER A 255 4.26 2.78 -6.69
N PHE A 256 3.13 3.02 -6.00
CA PHE A 256 3.15 3.60 -4.66
C PHE A 256 3.92 2.71 -3.67
N ASN A 257 3.62 1.41 -3.66
CA ASN A 257 4.26 0.42 -2.79
C ASN A 257 5.78 0.36 -2.96
N SER A 258 6.24 0.59 -4.19
CA SER A 258 7.67 0.71 -4.52
C SER A 258 8.29 1.98 -3.92
N VAL A 259 7.60 3.12 -4.02
CA VAL A 259 8.05 4.40 -3.42
C VAL A 259 8.22 4.29 -1.91
N ILE A 260 7.27 3.66 -1.22
CA ILE A 260 7.27 3.60 0.25
C ILE A 260 8.04 2.39 0.82
N LEU A 261 8.71 1.60 -0.03
CA LEU A 261 9.41 0.36 0.36
C LEU A 261 10.36 0.55 1.55
N LYS A 262 11.12 1.66 1.56
CA LYS A 262 12.05 2.00 2.66
C LYS A 262 11.32 2.53 3.90
N ALA A 263 10.23 3.28 3.72
CA ALA A 263 9.45 3.81 4.83
C ALA A 263 8.80 2.67 5.66
N ARG A 264 8.43 1.56 5.03
CA ARG A 264 7.80 0.40 5.68
C ARG A 264 8.68 -0.34 6.70
N SER A 265 9.98 -0.10 6.70
CA SER A 265 10.90 -0.62 7.72
C SER A 265 11.09 0.32 8.91
N LEU A 266 10.56 1.54 8.85
CA LEU A 266 10.62 2.47 9.96
C LEU A 266 9.57 2.11 11.03
N PRO A 267 9.80 2.53 12.28
CA PRO A 267 8.74 2.64 13.28
C PRO A 267 7.51 3.39 12.76
N ILE A 268 6.31 3.07 13.25
CA ILE A 268 5.02 3.48 12.63
C ILE A 268 4.86 4.99 12.44
N ILE A 269 5.23 5.82 13.42
CA ILE A 269 5.20 7.29 13.30
C ILE A 269 6.25 7.73 12.28
N GLY A 270 7.46 7.17 12.32
CA GLY A 270 8.51 7.48 11.35
C GLY A 270 8.08 7.15 9.90
N MET A 271 7.41 6.02 9.71
CA MET A 271 6.80 5.63 8.44
C MET A 271 5.74 6.64 8.01
N LEU A 272 4.76 6.94 8.87
CA LEU A 272 3.67 7.89 8.57
C LEU A 272 4.21 9.29 8.26
N GLN A 273 5.19 9.77 9.00
CA GLN A 273 5.86 11.06 8.74
C GLN A 273 6.60 11.06 7.39
N THR A 274 7.30 9.97 7.07
CA THR A 274 8.01 9.84 5.79
C THR A 274 7.02 9.87 4.62
N ILE A 275 5.90 9.16 4.74
CA ILE A 275 4.85 9.17 3.72
C ILE A 275 4.19 10.55 3.64
N TYR A 276 3.87 11.18 4.79
CA TYR A 276 3.33 12.54 4.84
C TYR A 276 4.22 13.55 4.11
N LEU A 277 5.52 13.54 4.38
CA LEU A 277 6.49 14.42 3.71
C LEU A 277 6.59 14.14 2.21
N TYR A 278 6.50 12.87 1.80
CA TYR A 278 6.44 12.51 0.39
C TYR A 278 5.21 13.12 -0.30
N LEU A 279 4.03 13.03 0.33
CA LEU A 279 2.80 13.62 -0.21
C LEU A 279 2.90 15.14 -0.34
N LEU A 280 3.42 15.83 0.69
CA LEU A 280 3.60 17.28 0.65
C LEU A 280 4.53 17.72 -0.49
N LYS A 281 5.71 17.10 -0.60
CA LYS A 281 6.66 17.41 -1.68
C LYS A 281 6.08 17.17 -3.07
N ARG A 282 5.26 16.12 -3.21
CA ARG A 282 4.58 15.82 -4.48
C ARG A 282 3.54 16.89 -4.81
N MET A 283 2.74 17.31 -3.84
CA MET A 283 1.75 18.38 -4.03
C MET A 283 2.42 19.71 -4.39
N GLU A 284 3.51 20.07 -3.71
CA GLU A 284 4.30 21.26 -3.99
C GLU A 284 4.85 21.25 -5.42
N LYS A 285 5.51 20.16 -5.82
CA LYS A 285 6.01 19.99 -7.19
C LYS A 285 4.90 20.08 -8.25
N ASN A 286 3.74 19.48 -7.98
CA ASN A 286 2.60 19.55 -8.89
C ASN A 286 2.09 20.99 -9.01
N ARG A 287 2.00 21.72 -7.90
CA ARG A 287 1.60 23.13 -7.89
C ARG A 287 2.56 24.01 -8.68
N GLU A 288 3.87 23.84 -8.51
CA GLU A 288 4.90 24.56 -9.28
C GLU A 288 4.85 24.24 -10.77
N THR A 289 4.51 23.00 -11.12
CA THR A 289 4.37 22.59 -12.52
C THR A 289 3.14 23.28 -13.13
N MET A 290 2.02 23.30 -12.41
CA MET A 290 0.80 23.96 -12.86
C MET A 290 0.97 25.47 -12.99
N SER A 291 1.70 26.14 -12.09
CA SER A 291 1.92 27.58 -12.18
C SER A 291 2.75 28.03 -13.39
N LYS A 292 3.43 27.09 -14.07
CA LYS A 292 4.20 27.37 -15.30
C LYS A 292 3.37 27.23 -16.57
N HIS A 293 2.15 26.70 -16.48
CA HIS A 293 1.26 26.58 -17.61
C HIS A 293 0.28 27.76 -17.55
N GLU A 294 0.46 28.74 -18.44
CA GLU A 294 -0.58 29.71 -18.73
C GLU A 294 -1.63 29.00 -19.60
N GLY A 295 -2.89 29.09 -19.19
CA GLY A 295 -4.03 28.47 -19.87
C GLY A 295 -4.41 29.19 -21.15
#